data_AF-A0A3D1PLC6-F1
#
_entry.id   AF-A0A3D1PLC6-F1
#
_cell.length_a   1.000
_cell.length_b   1.000
_cell.length_c   1.000
_cell.angle_alpha   90.00
_cell.angle_beta   90.00
_cell.angle_gamma   90.00
#
_symmetry.space_group_name_H-M   'P 1'
#
loop_
_entity.id
_entity.type
_entity.pdbx_description
1 polymer ?
#
loop_
_entity_poly.entity_id
_entity_poly.type
_entity_poly.pdbx_seq_one_letter_code
_entity_poly.pdbx_strand_id
1 'polypeptide(L)'
;MNINKNINKLLYALSIKGQIYKINSFQFYSEKNCKYCTKYQILKREQVEIYNEETDEFELQDRYKQKEECYSKVDVMKYLIEEHRKGSEADGI
;
A
#
# COMPACT_ATOMS: atom_id res chain seq x y z
N MET A 1 -9.39 7.82 18.21
CA MET A 1 -9.26 7.73 16.74
C MET A 1 -9.14 6.26 16.33
N ASN A 2 -10.02 5.75 15.46
CA ASN A 2 -9.93 4.36 15.01
C ASN A 2 -9.04 4.28 13.75
N ILE A 3 -7.78 3.90 13.94
CA ILE A 3 -6.75 3.89 12.89
C ILE A 3 -7.16 2.99 11.73
N ASN A 4 -7.76 1.81 11.99
CA ASN A 4 -8.20 0.91 10.91
C ASN A 4 -9.29 1.56 10.05
N LYS A 5 -10.25 2.24 10.69
CA LYS A 5 -11.32 2.96 9.97
C LYS A 5 -10.75 4.06 9.08
N ASN A 6 -9.71 4.76 9.53
CA ASN A 6 -9.05 5.80 8.75
C ASN A 6 -8.24 5.22 7.59
N ILE A 7 -7.49 4.14 7.80
CA ILE A 7 -6.77 3.42 6.75
C ILE A 7 -7.75 2.95 5.67
N ASN A 8 -8.89 2.35 6.03
CA ASN A 8 -9.88 1.89 5.06
C ASN A 8 -10.47 3.05 4.23
N LYS A 9 -10.72 4.21 4.85
CA LYS A 9 -11.16 5.41 4.12
C LYS A 9 -10.10 5.89 3.13
N LEU A 10 -8.82 5.89 3.53
CA LEU A 10 -7.72 6.29 2.64
C LEU A 10 -7.56 5.33 1.47
N LEU A 11 -7.62 4.01 1.72
CA LEU A 11 -7.58 2.99 0.67
C LEU A 11 -8.72 3.18 -0.33
N TYR A 12 -9.92 3.47 0.16
CA TYR A 12 -11.07 3.76 -0.69
C TYR A 12 -10.85 5.02 -1.54
N ALA A 13 -10.39 6.12 -0.93
CA ALA A 13 -10.09 7.36 -1.66
C ALA A 13 -9.02 7.16 -2.74
N LEU A 14 -7.95 6.41 -2.44
CA LEU A 14 -6.90 6.06 -3.40
C LEU A 14 -7.43 5.18 -4.54
N SER A 15 -8.32 4.23 -4.25
CA SER A 15 -8.93 3.37 -5.26
C SER A 15 -9.80 4.13 -6.26
N ILE A 16 -10.51 5.20 -5.82
CA ILE A 16 -11.27 6.07 -6.71
C ILE A 16 -10.34 6.77 -7.71
N LYS A 17 -9.10 7.08 -7.30
CA LYS A 17 -8.05 7.64 -8.16
C LYS A 17 -7.30 6.58 -8.99
N GLY A 18 -7.81 5.34 -9.06
CA GLY A 18 -7.16 4.23 -9.78
C GLY A 18 -5.94 3.64 -9.07
N GLN A 19 -5.55 4.14 -7.89
CA GLN A 19 -4.41 3.63 -7.14
C GLN A 19 -4.87 2.59 -6.12
N ILE A 20 -4.75 1.31 -6.50
CA ILE A 20 -5.20 0.19 -5.66
C ILE A 20 -4.03 -0.30 -4.80
N TYR A 21 -4.21 -0.25 -3.49
CA TYR A 21 -3.22 -0.75 -2.51
C TYR A 21 -3.78 -1.95 -1.73
N LYS A 22 -2.89 -2.86 -1.36
CA LYS A 22 -3.16 -4.01 -0.47
C LYS A 22 -2.19 -3.96 0.71
N ILE A 23 -2.71 -4.24 1.91
CA ILE A 23 -1.93 -4.22 3.15
C ILE A 23 -1.93 -5.63 3.74
N ASN A 24 -0.77 -6.25 3.83
CA ASN A 24 -0.59 -7.51 4.55
C ASN A 24 -0.08 -7.23 5.97
N SER A 25 -0.35 -8.15 6.89
CA SER A 25 0.20 -8.13 8.25
C SER A 25 0.82 -9.47 8.60
N PHE A 26 2.02 -9.44 9.15
CA PHE A 26 2.78 -10.61 9.57
C PHE A 26 3.11 -10.50 11.04
N GLN A 27 2.93 -11.58 11.79
CA GLN A 27 3.36 -11.66 13.18
C GLN A 27 4.65 -12.47 13.28
N PHE A 28 5.61 -11.98 14.06
CA PHE A 28 6.88 -12.66 14.28
C PHE A 28 7.30 -12.48 15.74
N TYR A 29 7.97 -13.48 16.31
CA TYR A 29 8.54 -13.36 17.64
C TYR A 29 9.86 -12.57 17.55
N SER A 30 9.97 -11.48 18.29
CA SER A 30 11.18 -10.68 18.39
C SER A 30 11.97 -11.11 19.61
N GLU A 31 13.05 -11.85 19.41
CA GLU A 31 13.95 -12.28 20.50
C GLU A 31 14.51 -11.09 21.27
N LYS A 32 14.91 -10.02 20.56
CA LYS A 32 15.42 -8.77 21.16
C LYS A 32 14.44 -8.13 22.16
N ASN A 33 13.14 -8.25 21.91
CA ASN A 33 12.10 -7.64 22.74
C ASN A 33 11.31 -8.68 23.56
N CYS A 34 11.69 -9.96 23.50
CA CYS A 34 11.02 -11.11 24.10
C CYS A 34 9.49 -11.10 23.93
N LYS A 35 8.99 -10.72 22.73
CA LYS A 35 7.55 -10.62 22.47
C LYS A 35 7.19 -10.80 20.99
N TYR A 36 5.94 -11.14 20.71
CA TYR A 36 5.39 -11.11 19.36
C TYR A 36 5.18 -9.68 18.88
N CYS A 37 5.70 -9.38 17.70
CA CYS A 37 5.58 -8.11 17.01
C CYS A 37 4.80 -8.30 15.70
N THR A 38 4.17 -7.22 15.22
CA THR A 38 3.47 -7.22 13.93
C THR A 38 4.20 -6.29 12.96
N LYS A 39 4.48 -6.79 11.76
CA LYS A 39 4.95 -6.02 10.60
C LYS A 39 3.83 -5.91 9.58
N TYR A 40 3.80 -4.80 8.86
CA TYR A 40 2.85 -4.53 7.79
C TYR A 40 3.61 -4.34 6.50
N GLN A 41 3.07 -4.88 5.40
CA GLN A 41 3.65 -4.74 4.07
C GLN A 41 2.61 -4.05 3.19
N ILE A 42 3.02 -2.95 2.54
CA ILE A 42 2.19 -2.19 1.62
C ILE A 42 2.54 -2.61 0.19
N LEU A 43 1.53 -3.08 -0.52
CA LEU A 43 1.61 -3.49 -1.92
C LEU A 43 0.77 -2.52 -2.76
N LYS A 44 1.24 -2.14 -3.94
CA LYS A 44 0.47 -1.39 -4.94
C LYS A 44 0.20 -2.29 -6.13
N ARG A 45 -1.03 -2.27 -6.62
CA ARG A 45 -1.43 -2.95 -7.85
C ARG A 45 -0.81 -2.22 -9.04
N GLU A 46 -0.12 -2.97 -9.88
CA GLU A 46 0.33 -2.54 -11.19
C GLU A 46 -0.60 -3.19 -12.23
N GLN A 47 -1.22 -2.36 -13.07
CA GLN A 47 -2.12 -2.83 -14.11
C GLN A 47 -1.33 -3.64 -15.13
N VAL A 48 -1.90 -4.76 -15.55
CA VAL A 48 -1.31 -5.70 -16.49
C VAL A 48 -0.90 -5.03 -17.79
N GLU A 49 -1.74 -4.12 -18.29
CA GLU A 49 -1.51 -3.41 -19.55
C GLU A 49 -0.19 -2.62 -19.51
N ILE A 50 0.04 -1.88 -18.43
CA ILE A 50 1.27 -1.09 -18.22
C ILE A 50 2.48 -2.01 -18.09
N TYR A 51 2.36 -3.08 -17.31
CA TYR A 51 3.46 -4.03 -17.14
C TYR A 51 3.84 -4.71 -18.45
N ASN A 52 2.85 -5.22 -19.20
CA ASN A 52 3.08 -5.92 -20.46
C ASN A 52 3.71 -4.99 -21.51
N GLU A 53 3.33 -3.71 -21.55
CA GLU A 53 3.98 -2.70 -22.41
C GLU A 53 5.44 -2.42 -22.00
N GLU A 54 5.73 -2.34 -20.70
CA GLU A 54 7.08 -2.03 -20.21
C GLU A 54 8.06 -3.21 -20.31
N THR A 55 7.58 -4.45 -20.18
CA THR A 55 8.45 -5.65 -20.12
C THR A 55 8.41 -6.52 -21.36
N ASP A 56 7.51 -6.25 -22.33
CA ASP A 56 7.23 -7.12 -23.48
C ASP A 56 6.84 -8.56 -23.07
N GLU A 57 6.31 -8.73 -21.86
CA GLU A 57 5.77 -9.99 -21.35
C GLU A 57 4.24 -9.98 -21.38
N PHE A 58 3.60 -11.15 -21.55
CA PHE A 58 2.14 -11.26 -21.53
C PHE A 58 1.65 -11.89 -20.22
N GLU A 59 1.31 -11.04 -19.26
CA GLU A 59 0.58 -11.43 -18.05
C GLU A 59 -0.94 -11.26 -18.26
N LEU A 60 -1.73 -12.09 -17.59
CA LEU A 60 -3.21 -12.02 -17.61
C LEU A 60 -3.78 -11.48 -16.28
N GLN A 61 -2.95 -11.33 -15.26
CA GLN A 61 -3.39 -10.97 -13.90
C GLN A 61 -2.58 -9.81 -13.35
N ASP A 62 -3.29 -8.84 -12.75
CA ASP A 62 -2.66 -7.70 -12.13
C ASP A 62 -1.72 -8.12 -11.01
N ARG A 63 -0.54 -7.51 -11.01
CA ARG A 63 0.52 -7.83 -10.05
C ARG A 63 0.49 -6.84 -8.91
N TYR A 64 0.85 -7.32 -7.73
CA TYR A 64 1.03 -6.48 -6.55
C TYR A 64 2.51 -6.35 -6.28
N LYS A 65 3.05 -5.15 -6.49
CA LYS A 65 4.44 -4.86 -6.18
C LYS A 65 4.57 -4.28 -4.78
N GLN A 66 5.52 -4.80 -4.02
CA GLN A 66 5.86 -4.26 -2.71
C GLN A 66 6.43 -2.85 -2.85
N LYS A 67 5.91 -1.93 -2.04
CA LYS A 67 6.37 -0.54 -2.01
C LYS A 67 7.04 -0.17 -0.68
N GLU A 68 6.45 -0.57 0.44
CA GLU A 68 6.95 -0.17 1.77
C GLU A 68 6.68 -1.24 2.83
N GLU A 69 7.51 -1.26 3.87
CA GLU A 69 7.31 -2.10 5.05
C GLU A 69 7.24 -1.26 6.33
N CYS A 70 6.20 -1.45 7.11
CA CYS A 70 5.93 -0.66 8.31
C CYS A 70 5.87 -1.55 9.56
N TYR A 71 6.24 -1.00 10.72
CA TYR A 71 6.13 -1.71 12.00
C TYR A 71 4.96 -1.22 12.86
N SER A 72 4.20 -0.24 12.37
CA SER A 72 2.99 0.26 13.04
C SER A 72 1.89 0.62 12.04
N LYS A 73 0.64 0.55 12.49
CA LYS A 73 -0.51 1.02 11.68
C LYS A 73 -0.49 2.53 11.47
N VAL A 74 0.19 3.29 12.34
CA VAL A 74 0.34 4.73 12.18
C VAL A 74 1.22 5.03 10.99
N ASP A 75 2.32 4.29 10.80
CA ASP A 75 3.23 4.49 9.68
C ASP A 75 2.56 4.09 8.36
N VAL A 76 1.78 3.01 8.36
CA VAL A 76 0.92 2.64 7.22
C VAL A 76 -0.02 3.79 6.84
N MET A 77 -0.68 4.39 7.83
CA MET A 77 -1.59 5.50 7.59
C MET A 77 -0.84 6.73 7.05
N LYS A 78 0.36 7.05 7.57
CA LYS A 78 1.19 8.16 7.08
C LYS A 78 1.57 7.96 5.61
N TYR A 79 2.05 6.76 5.26
CA TYR A 79 2.40 6.43 3.88
C TYR A 79 1.21 6.65 2.91
N LEU A 80 0.03 6.15 3.26
CA LEU A 80 -1.16 6.31 2.42
C LEU A 80 -1.61 7.78 2.30
N ILE A 81 -1.42 8.59 3.35
CA ILE A 81 -1.69 10.03 3.30
C ILE A 81 -0.73 10.72 2.31
N GLU A 82 0.55 10.37 2.34
CA GLU A 82 1.54 10.94 1.42
C GLU A 82 1.23 10.57 -0.03
N GLU A 83 0.91 9.31 -0.31
CA GLU A 83 0.50 8.87 -1.65
C GLU A 83 -0.77 9.59 -2.13
N HIS A 84 -1.75 9.74 -1.24
CA HIS A 84 -2.99 10.45 -1.56
C HIS A 84 -2.73 11.93 -1.90
N ARG A 85 -1.77 12.58 -1.23
CA ARG A 85 -1.35 13.97 -1.50
C ARG A 85 -0.62 14.10 -2.84
N LYS A 86 0.33 13.22 -3.14
CA LYS A 86 1.04 13.22 -4.44
C LYS A 86 0.07 13.11 -5.62
N GLY A 87 -0.93 12.23 -5.49
CA GLY A 87 -1.99 12.10 -6.49
C GLY A 87 -3.07 13.18 -6.44
N SER A 88 -2.97 14.20 -5.58
CA SER A 88 -3.83 15.39 -5.58
C SER A 88 -3.15 16.61 -6.21
N GLU A 89 -1.82 16.64 -6.25
CA GLU A 89 -1.05 17.77 -6.78
C GLU A 89 -1.02 17.80 -8.32
N ALA A 90 -1.39 16.70 -8.99
CA ALA A 90 -1.46 16.62 -10.46
C ALA A 90 -2.71 17.26 -11.08
N ASP A 91 -3.72 17.66 -10.28
CA ASP A 91 -4.96 18.32 -10.75
C ASP A 91 -4.94 19.85 -10.56
N GLY A 92 -3.77 20.42 -10.27
CA GLY A 92 -3.58 21.86 -10.13
C GLY A 92 -3.02 22.53 -11.39
N ILE A 93 -3.88 22.70 -12.42
CA ILE A 93 -3.83 23.68 -13.54
C ILE A 93 -2.52 23.76 -14.35
#